data_AF-A0A521GKL2-F1
#
_entry.id   AF-A0A521GKL2-F1
#
_cell.length_a   1.000
_cell.length_b   1.000
_cell.length_c   1.000
_cell.angle_alpha   90.00
_cell.angle_beta   90.00
_cell.angle_gamma   90.00
#
_symmetry.space_group_name_H-M   'P 1'
#
loop_
_entity.id
_entity.type
_entity.pdbx_description
1 polymer ?
#
loop_
_entity_poly.entity_id
_entity_poly.type
_entity_poly.pdbx_seq_one_letter_code
_entity_poly.pdbx_strand_id
1 'polypeptide(L)'
;MAAAKKAAGKQSLTLHDHIKELRNRFFVVAIIFIVVSAVAYNYKDTLLYYLLKPLNGEKLVYLNPAGGFSFIFQVTMYVGVAVAVPFLVYNLYKFVAPALPENARKHSVGVMISSLLLLCVGVGFGYIFAIPGALNFLNNFGDGYIMPNLTADSYLNFILAYTAGLGILFQLPLVLLLIHWAHPLKPSGLFKFERYMILVAFVGAAMITPTPDVMNQTIIALPIIIMYQMGVVAVCISVFRAKRRALPPKLSRAERKAQKKAEQGARHARPVVRPELPAIPRASLANESMPTPVRVQPSRPRYRPDIVAPIKNPKKVVPVMAPTPITVEKHALPQLSQTRKSMDIMIAAAVPSGVQRGAIPRTSRPVQHRTPVLQVPQRQRGVISSVDGISVI
;
A
#
# COMPACT_ATOMS: atom_id res chain seq x y z
N MET A 1 29.83 -32.18 28.77
CA MET A 1 30.40 -31.52 27.57
C MET A 1 29.39 -31.14 26.47
N ALA A 2 28.18 -31.71 26.41
CA ALA A 2 27.18 -31.34 25.39
C ALA A 2 26.52 -29.94 25.59
N ALA A 3 26.51 -29.42 26.82
CA ALA A 3 25.95 -28.09 27.13
C ALA A 3 26.88 -26.92 26.72
N ALA A 4 28.20 -27.13 26.70
CA ALA A 4 29.17 -26.11 26.31
C ALA A 4 29.21 -25.88 24.78
N LYS A 5 28.80 -26.88 23.99
CA LYS A 5 28.71 -26.76 22.52
C LYS A 5 27.49 -25.94 22.05
N LYS A 6 26.49 -25.74 22.94
CA LYS A 6 25.28 -24.96 22.64
C LYS A 6 25.45 -23.45 22.88
N ALA A 7 26.51 -23.05 23.57
CA ALA A 7 26.82 -21.64 23.86
C ALA A 7 27.74 -20.98 22.81
N ALA A 8 28.44 -21.76 21.99
CA ALA A 8 29.41 -21.28 20.99
C ALA A 8 28.80 -20.97 19.60
N GLY A 9 27.49 -21.11 19.45
CA GLY A 9 26.77 -20.91 18.18
C GLY A 9 25.96 -19.61 18.12
N LYS A 10 26.24 -18.62 18.98
CA LYS A 10 25.71 -17.27 18.83
C LYS A 10 26.49 -16.56 17.72
N GLN A 11 26.52 -17.18 16.53
CA GLN A 11 27.00 -16.56 15.32
C GLN A 11 26.12 -15.33 15.12
N SER A 12 26.73 -14.16 15.24
CA SER A 12 26.27 -13.00 14.49
C SER A 12 25.96 -13.49 13.09
N LEU A 13 24.68 -13.56 12.71
CA LEU A 13 24.31 -13.80 11.32
C LEU A 13 25.06 -12.74 10.53
N THR A 14 26.09 -13.16 9.81
CA THR A 14 26.82 -12.30 8.92
C THR A 14 25.79 -11.78 7.91
N LEU A 15 25.87 -10.54 7.42
CA LEU A 15 24.94 -10.06 6.38
C LEU A 15 24.84 -11.06 5.21
N HIS A 16 25.94 -11.77 4.95
CA HIS A 16 26.02 -12.86 4.01
C HIS A 16 25.06 -14.03 4.30
N ASP A 17 24.94 -14.44 5.56
CA ASP A 17 24.04 -15.54 5.98
C ASP A 17 22.58 -15.13 5.82
N HIS A 18 22.26 -13.86 6.13
CA HIS A 18 20.91 -13.32 5.97
C HIS A 18 20.49 -13.23 4.49
N ILE A 19 21.38 -12.78 3.61
CA ILE A 19 21.13 -12.76 2.16
C ILE A 19 20.97 -14.19 1.63
N LYS A 20 21.79 -15.14 2.11
CA LYS A 20 21.70 -16.55 1.72
C LYS A 20 20.35 -17.16 2.11
N GLU A 21 19.82 -16.80 3.27
CA GLU A 21 18.50 -17.20 3.73
C GLU A 21 17.39 -16.64 2.85
N LEU A 22 17.43 -15.35 2.51
CA LEU A 22 16.44 -14.72 1.62
C LEU A 22 16.40 -15.40 0.25
N ARG A 23 17.59 -15.64 -0.34
CA ARG A 23 17.72 -16.35 -1.62
C ARG A 23 17.11 -17.74 -1.56
N ASN A 24 17.42 -18.51 -0.52
CA ASN A 24 16.90 -19.88 -0.38
C ASN A 24 15.37 -19.90 -0.27
N ARG A 25 14.80 -18.95 0.50
CA ARG A 25 13.35 -18.79 0.64
C ARG A 25 12.69 -18.40 -0.69
N PHE A 26 13.29 -17.47 -1.43
CA PHE A 26 12.81 -17.10 -2.76
C PHE A 26 12.86 -18.27 -3.74
N PHE A 27 13.91 -19.09 -3.69
CA PHE A 27 14.03 -20.29 -4.52
C PHE A 27 12.94 -21.33 -4.21
N VAL A 28 12.60 -21.52 -2.92
CA VAL A 28 11.46 -22.38 -2.52
C VAL A 28 10.14 -21.86 -3.10
N VAL A 29 9.90 -20.55 -3.05
CA VAL A 29 8.69 -19.94 -3.64
C VAL A 29 8.68 -20.11 -5.17
N ALA A 30 9.83 -19.99 -5.84
CA ALA A 30 9.96 -20.22 -7.27
C ALA A 30 9.65 -21.68 -7.65
N ILE A 31 10.10 -22.66 -6.86
CA ILE A 31 9.75 -24.07 -7.06
C ILE A 31 8.24 -24.28 -6.90
N ILE A 32 7.64 -23.72 -5.85
CA ILE A 32 6.17 -23.81 -5.64
C ILE A 32 5.43 -23.22 -6.84
N PHE A 33 5.85 -22.06 -7.32
CA PHE A 33 5.30 -21.43 -8.51
C PHE A 33 5.36 -22.36 -9.74
N ILE A 34 6.51 -22.97 -10.02
CA ILE A 34 6.68 -23.88 -11.17
C ILE A 34 5.80 -25.12 -11.02
N VAL A 35 5.82 -25.76 -9.85
CA VAL A 35 5.03 -26.97 -9.57
C VAL A 35 3.54 -26.69 -9.69
N VAL A 36 3.05 -25.60 -9.11
CA VAL A 36 1.64 -25.23 -9.19
C VAL A 36 1.23 -24.88 -10.62
N SER A 37 2.07 -24.16 -11.37
CA SER A 37 1.80 -23.86 -12.79
C SER A 37 1.69 -25.13 -13.62
N ALA A 38 2.59 -26.10 -13.40
CA ALA A 38 2.56 -27.40 -14.09
C ALA A 38 1.30 -28.20 -13.72
N VAL A 39 0.91 -28.21 -12.44
CA VAL A 39 -0.34 -28.85 -12.00
C VAL A 39 -1.56 -28.17 -12.63
N ALA A 40 -1.59 -26.83 -12.64
CA ALA A 40 -2.67 -26.02 -13.21
C ALA A 40 -2.90 -26.29 -14.70
N TYR A 41 -1.84 -26.64 -15.46
CA TYR A 41 -1.96 -27.02 -16.86
C TYR A 41 -2.88 -28.23 -17.09
N ASN A 42 -2.97 -29.16 -16.13
CA ASN A 42 -3.89 -30.30 -16.21
C ASN A 42 -5.37 -29.87 -16.10
N TYR A 43 -5.63 -28.68 -15.57
CA TYR A 43 -6.99 -28.13 -15.35
C TYR A 43 -7.31 -26.97 -16.31
N LYS A 44 -6.59 -26.87 -17.43
CA LYS A 44 -6.72 -25.76 -18.40
C LYS A 44 -8.16 -25.51 -18.84
N ASP A 45 -8.93 -26.55 -19.13
CA ASP A 45 -10.30 -26.39 -19.64
C ASP A 45 -11.23 -25.75 -18.59
N THR A 46 -11.06 -26.14 -17.32
CA THR A 46 -11.79 -25.54 -16.20
C THR A 46 -11.36 -24.08 -15.98
N LEU A 47 -10.06 -23.79 -16.06
CA LEU A 47 -9.54 -22.43 -15.93
C LEU A 47 -10.09 -21.52 -17.04
N LEU A 48 -10.08 -22.00 -18.28
CA LEU A 48 -10.62 -21.29 -19.44
C LEU A 48 -12.12 -21.00 -19.28
N TYR A 49 -12.90 -21.97 -18.80
CA TYR A 49 -14.33 -21.77 -18.56
C TYR A 49 -14.59 -20.60 -17.62
N TYR A 50 -13.91 -20.56 -16.46
CA TYR A 50 -14.06 -19.45 -15.52
C TYR A 50 -13.50 -18.14 -16.08
N LEU A 51 -12.40 -18.20 -16.81
CA LEU A 51 -11.78 -17.01 -17.35
C LEU A 51 -12.65 -16.33 -18.42
N LEU A 52 -13.32 -17.11 -19.27
CA LEU A 52 -14.14 -16.60 -20.38
C LEU A 52 -15.59 -16.28 -19.97
N LYS A 53 -16.06 -16.77 -18.82
CA LYS A 53 -17.43 -16.56 -18.35
C LYS A 53 -17.88 -15.09 -18.34
N PRO A 54 -17.04 -14.09 -17.97
CA PRO A 54 -17.46 -12.67 -18.00
C PRO A 54 -17.74 -12.11 -19.40
N LEU A 55 -17.32 -12.79 -20.48
CA LEU A 55 -17.56 -12.36 -21.87
C LEU A 55 -18.96 -12.67 -22.38
N ASN A 56 -19.81 -13.39 -21.62
CA ASN A 56 -21.18 -13.73 -22.00
C ASN A 56 -21.32 -14.38 -23.39
N GLY A 57 -20.30 -15.11 -23.85
CA GLY A 57 -20.32 -15.83 -25.13
C GLY A 57 -19.65 -15.12 -26.31
N GLU A 58 -19.06 -13.93 -26.11
CA GLU A 58 -18.19 -13.33 -27.12
C GLU A 58 -16.95 -14.20 -27.38
N LYS A 59 -16.61 -14.38 -28.67
CA LYS A 59 -15.47 -15.18 -29.09
C LYS A 59 -14.21 -14.33 -29.15
N LEU A 60 -13.13 -14.84 -28.56
CA LEU A 60 -11.81 -14.23 -28.67
C LEU A 60 -11.09 -14.72 -29.92
N VAL A 61 -10.39 -13.81 -30.58
CA VAL A 61 -9.51 -14.13 -31.71
C VAL A 61 -8.05 -14.02 -31.32
N TYR A 62 -7.21 -14.92 -31.82
CA TYR A 62 -5.76 -14.81 -31.71
C TYR A 62 -5.17 -14.44 -33.07
N LEU A 63 -4.16 -13.57 -33.07
CA LEU A 63 -3.54 -13.04 -34.29
C LEU A 63 -2.26 -13.79 -34.69
N ASN A 64 -1.76 -14.67 -33.82
CA ASN A 64 -0.52 -15.42 -33.99
C ASN A 64 -0.84 -16.93 -34.02
N PRO A 65 -0.23 -17.75 -34.88
CA PRO A 65 -0.37 -19.21 -34.86
C PRO A 65 -0.09 -19.84 -33.49
N ALA A 66 0.84 -19.27 -32.70
CA ALA A 66 1.13 -19.74 -31.35
C ALA A 66 0.19 -19.17 -30.26
N GLY A 67 -0.77 -18.32 -30.62
CA GLY A 67 -1.57 -17.54 -29.68
C GLY A 67 -2.38 -18.39 -28.70
N GLY A 68 -3.03 -19.46 -29.18
CA GLY A 68 -3.78 -20.38 -28.31
C GLY A 68 -2.90 -21.08 -27.27
N PHE A 69 -1.68 -21.49 -27.66
CA PHE A 69 -0.72 -22.08 -26.73
C PHE A 69 -0.22 -21.06 -25.70
N SER A 70 0.20 -19.87 -26.15
CA SER A 70 0.67 -18.79 -25.28
C SER A 70 -0.39 -18.37 -24.27
N PHE A 71 -1.65 -18.28 -24.71
CA PHE A 71 -2.79 -17.95 -23.85
C PHE A 71 -2.93 -18.95 -22.71
N ILE A 72 -3.01 -20.26 -23.03
CA ILE A 72 -3.16 -21.31 -22.01
C ILE A 72 -1.96 -21.32 -21.07
N PHE A 73 -0.75 -21.23 -21.62
CA PHE A 73 0.48 -21.22 -20.83
C PHE A 73 0.51 -20.05 -19.83
N GLN A 74 0.17 -18.85 -20.30
CA GLN A 74 0.02 -17.67 -19.48
C GLN A 74 -0.99 -17.90 -18.35
N VAL A 75 -2.23 -18.31 -18.66
CA VAL A 75 -3.27 -18.58 -17.65
C VAL A 75 -2.76 -19.50 -16.54
N THR A 76 -2.09 -20.59 -16.91
CA THR A 76 -1.58 -21.57 -15.94
C THR A 76 -0.46 -20.99 -15.06
N MET A 77 0.42 -20.15 -15.63
CA MET A 77 1.41 -19.42 -14.85
C MET A 77 0.77 -18.44 -13.88
N TYR A 78 -0.30 -17.76 -14.25
CA TYR A 78 -0.97 -16.82 -13.34
C TYR A 78 -1.60 -17.51 -12.14
N VAL A 79 -2.17 -18.71 -12.32
CA VAL A 79 -2.61 -19.55 -11.20
C VAL A 79 -1.43 -19.90 -10.30
N GLY A 80 -0.28 -20.25 -10.90
CA GLY A 80 0.97 -20.44 -10.18
C GLY A 80 1.39 -19.23 -9.34
N VAL A 81 1.36 -18.02 -9.93
CA VAL A 81 1.69 -16.78 -9.21
C VAL A 81 0.71 -16.55 -8.06
N ALA A 82 -0.60 -16.67 -8.33
CA ALA A 82 -1.63 -16.46 -7.32
C ALA A 82 -1.41 -17.37 -6.10
N VAL A 83 -1.18 -18.67 -6.32
CA VAL A 83 -0.90 -19.60 -5.22
C VAL A 83 0.45 -19.34 -4.57
N ALA A 84 1.47 -18.89 -5.31
CA ALA A 84 2.79 -18.57 -4.77
C ALA A 84 2.79 -17.35 -3.83
N VAL A 85 1.89 -16.38 -4.01
CA VAL A 85 1.83 -15.15 -3.20
C VAL A 85 1.67 -15.43 -1.69
N PRO A 86 0.72 -16.26 -1.22
CA PRO A 86 0.64 -16.63 0.19
C PRO A 86 1.92 -17.26 0.76
N PHE A 87 2.58 -18.11 -0.03
CA PHE A 87 3.87 -18.69 0.35
C PHE A 87 4.98 -17.65 0.38
N LEU A 88 4.95 -16.66 -0.52
CA LEU A 88 5.89 -15.54 -0.53
C LEU A 88 5.75 -14.70 0.75
N VAL A 89 4.52 -14.33 1.12
CA VAL A 89 4.23 -13.56 2.34
C VAL A 89 4.63 -14.35 3.59
N TYR A 90 4.36 -15.66 3.62
CA TYR A 90 4.79 -16.53 4.70
C TYR A 90 6.32 -16.61 4.84
N ASN A 91 7.03 -16.75 3.71
CA ASN A 91 8.48 -16.80 3.70
C ASN A 91 9.10 -15.46 4.10
N LEU A 92 8.51 -14.35 3.66
CA LEU A 92 8.92 -13.00 4.07
C LEU A 92 8.68 -12.80 5.58
N TYR A 93 7.53 -13.22 6.10
CA TYR A 93 7.27 -13.22 7.54
C TYR A 93 8.32 -14.01 8.30
N LYS A 94 8.61 -15.25 7.89
CA LYS A 94 9.59 -16.09 8.58
C LYS A 94 11.02 -15.55 8.46
N PHE A 95 11.33 -14.76 7.44
CA PHE A 95 12.61 -14.08 7.29
C PHE A 95 12.74 -12.91 8.29
N VAL A 96 11.64 -12.19 8.52
CA VAL A 96 11.58 -11.09 9.52
C VAL A 96 11.40 -11.63 10.94
N ALA A 97 10.83 -12.85 11.11
CA ALA A 97 10.51 -13.48 12.39
C ALA A 97 11.63 -13.50 13.45
N PRO A 98 12.93 -13.60 13.13
CA PRO A 98 14.01 -13.46 14.12
C PRO A 98 14.04 -12.10 14.82
N ALA A 99 13.59 -11.03 14.16
CA ALA A 99 13.47 -9.68 14.71
C ALA A 99 12.16 -9.46 15.49
N LEU A 100 11.21 -10.40 15.43
CA LEU A 100 9.91 -10.28 16.07
C LEU A 100 9.98 -10.60 17.57
N PRO A 101 9.13 -9.96 18.39
CA PRO A 101 8.94 -10.36 19.78
C PRO A 101 8.42 -11.81 19.86
N GLU A 102 8.80 -12.54 20.90
CA GLU A 102 8.54 -14.00 21.03
C GLU A 102 7.07 -14.39 20.84
N ASN A 103 6.16 -13.53 21.28
CA ASN A 103 4.72 -13.72 21.12
C ASN A 103 4.26 -13.61 19.67
N ALA A 104 4.86 -12.70 18.89
CA ALA A 104 4.54 -12.52 17.48
C ALA A 104 5.14 -13.64 16.62
N ARG A 105 6.31 -14.18 17.00
CA ARG A 105 7.00 -15.29 16.31
C ARG A 105 6.17 -16.58 16.16
N LYS A 106 5.20 -16.81 17.07
CA LYS A 106 4.32 -17.99 17.05
C LYS A 106 3.19 -17.93 16.02
N HIS A 107 2.91 -16.76 15.42
CA HIS A 107 1.74 -16.55 14.57
C HIS A 107 1.96 -16.86 13.07
N SER A 108 3.00 -17.64 12.73
CA SER A 108 3.36 -17.95 11.34
C SER A 108 2.22 -18.54 10.50
N VAL A 109 1.44 -19.47 11.08
CA VAL A 109 0.29 -20.10 10.40
C VAL A 109 -0.83 -19.09 10.19
N GLY A 110 -1.09 -18.21 11.16
CA GLY A 110 -2.11 -17.17 11.05
C GLY A 110 -1.81 -16.20 9.90
N VAL A 111 -0.55 -15.81 9.71
CA VAL A 111 -0.14 -14.93 8.60
C VAL A 111 -0.38 -15.59 7.24
N MET A 112 -0.07 -16.89 7.11
CA MET A 112 -0.30 -17.63 5.87
C MET A 112 -1.80 -17.73 5.54
N ILE A 113 -2.64 -18.09 6.52
CA ILE A 113 -4.09 -18.19 6.35
C ILE A 113 -4.69 -16.83 6.02
N SER A 114 -4.29 -15.77 6.73
CA SER A 114 -4.74 -14.42 6.42
C SER A 114 -4.33 -14.00 5.01
N SER A 115 -3.13 -14.35 4.55
CA SER A 115 -2.66 -14.02 3.19
C SER A 115 -3.48 -14.74 2.12
N LEU A 116 -3.79 -16.02 2.34
CA LEU A 116 -4.66 -16.79 1.45
C LEU A 116 -6.07 -16.19 1.39
N LEU A 117 -6.67 -15.86 2.54
CA LEU A 117 -7.99 -15.25 2.58
C LEU A 117 -8.02 -13.89 1.88
N LEU A 118 -7.04 -13.02 2.15
CA LEU A 118 -6.92 -11.71 1.50
C LEU A 118 -6.75 -11.85 -0.01
N LEU A 119 -5.96 -12.83 -0.46
CA LEU A 119 -5.78 -13.10 -1.89
C LEU A 119 -7.11 -13.54 -2.53
N CYS A 120 -7.81 -14.49 -1.92
CA CYS A 120 -9.09 -14.98 -2.44
C CYS A 120 -10.13 -13.85 -2.53
N VAL A 121 -10.20 -12.98 -1.52
CA VAL A 121 -11.08 -11.81 -1.54
C VAL A 121 -10.65 -10.81 -2.61
N GLY A 122 -9.35 -10.54 -2.77
CA GLY A 122 -8.84 -9.62 -3.78
C GLY A 122 -9.08 -10.09 -5.21
N VAL A 123 -8.76 -11.36 -5.50
CA VAL A 123 -9.03 -12.00 -6.79
C VAL A 123 -10.53 -12.06 -7.05
N GLY A 124 -11.33 -12.45 -6.05
CA GLY A 124 -12.78 -12.48 -6.14
C GLY A 124 -13.39 -11.11 -6.40
N PHE A 125 -12.89 -10.06 -5.74
CA PHE A 125 -13.33 -8.69 -5.98
C PHE A 125 -13.00 -8.24 -7.41
N GLY A 126 -11.78 -8.51 -7.88
CA GLY A 126 -11.38 -8.20 -9.25
C GLY A 126 -12.24 -8.91 -10.30
N TYR A 127 -12.56 -10.19 -10.06
CA TYR A 127 -13.36 -11.00 -10.97
C TYR A 127 -14.85 -10.65 -10.97
N ILE A 128 -15.45 -10.38 -9.81
CA ILE A 128 -16.90 -10.16 -9.68
C ILE A 128 -17.29 -8.71 -9.96
N PHE A 129 -16.48 -7.74 -9.54
CA PHE A 129 -16.85 -6.32 -9.61
C PHE A 129 -16.04 -5.55 -10.65
N ALA A 130 -14.71 -5.67 -10.61
CA ALA A 130 -13.86 -4.81 -11.43
C ALA A 130 -13.90 -5.18 -12.93
N ILE A 131 -13.80 -6.47 -13.26
CA ILE A 131 -13.85 -6.94 -14.65
C ILE A 131 -15.21 -6.61 -15.32
N PRO A 132 -16.37 -6.96 -14.75
CA PRO A 132 -17.65 -6.63 -15.37
C PRO A 132 -17.88 -5.12 -15.49
N GLY A 133 -17.47 -4.34 -14.49
CA GLY A 133 -17.55 -2.86 -14.55
C GLY A 133 -16.76 -2.29 -15.73
N ALA A 134 -15.54 -2.77 -15.91
CA ALA A 134 -14.66 -2.34 -17.00
C ALA A 134 -15.13 -2.83 -18.38
N LEU A 135 -15.59 -4.08 -18.52
CA LEU A 135 -16.15 -4.59 -19.78
C LEU A 135 -17.44 -3.85 -20.17
N ASN A 136 -18.30 -3.55 -19.19
CA ASN A 136 -19.51 -2.77 -19.42
C ASN A 136 -19.16 -1.35 -19.92
N PHE A 137 -18.15 -0.71 -19.34
CA PHE A 137 -17.67 0.58 -19.83
C PHE A 137 -17.12 0.48 -21.27
N LEU A 138 -16.24 -0.49 -21.56
CA LEU A 138 -15.68 -0.70 -22.90
C LEU A 138 -16.75 -0.88 -23.97
N ASN A 139 -17.78 -1.68 -23.66
CA ASN A 139 -18.85 -1.99 -24.62
C ASN A 139 -19.76 -0.79 -24.91
N ASN A 140 -19.93 0.11 -23.94
CA ASN A 140 -20.77 1.30 -24.12
C ASN A 140 -20.00 2.56 -24.56
N PHE A 141 -18.67 2.53 -24.56
CA PHE A 141 -17.85 3.72 -24.83
C PHE A 141 -17.97 4.24 -26.26
N GLY A 142 -18.24 3.36 -27.24
CA GLY A 142 -18.17 3.69 -28.67
C GLY A 142 -19.45 4.24 -29.30
N ASP A 143 -20.53 4.49 -28.53
CA ASP A 143 -21.86 4.92 -29.01
C ASP A 143 -22.39 4.11 -30.23
N GLY A 144 -21.96 2.86 -30.38
CA GLY A 144 -22.29 1.99 -31.51
C GLY A 144 -21.54 2.30 -32.82
N TYR A 145 -20.69 3.33 -32.88
CA TYR A 145 -19.85 3.64 -34.04
C TYR A 145 -18.64 2.72 -34.16
N ILE A 146 -18.19 2.14 -33.04
CA ILE A 146 -17.04 1.24 -32.96
C ILE A 146 -17.49 -0.07 -32.34
N MET A 147 -17.41 -1.16 -33.10
CA MET A 147 -17.68 -2.51 -32.60
C MET A 147 -16.41 -3.03 -31.88
N PRO A 148 -16.48 -3.39 -30.59
CA PRO A 148 -15.33 -3.95 -29.90
C PRO A 148 -15.02 -5.34 -30.47
N ASN A 149 -13.81 -5.55 -30.99
CA ASN A 149 -13.30 -6.87 -31.34
C ASN A 149 -12.11 -7.19 -30.44
N LEU A 150 -12.31 -8.11 -29.49
CA LEU A 150 -11.36 -8.37 -28.43
C LEU A 150 -10.43 -9.54 -28.80
N THR A 151 -9.13 -9.27 -28.79
CA THR A 151 -8.13 -10.31 -28.97
C THR A 151 -7.91 -11.10 -27.67
N ALA A 152 -7.55 -12.37 -27.80
CA ALA A 152 -7.28 -13.24 -26.66
C ALA A 152 -6.19 -12.65 -25.75
N ASP A 153 -5.09 -12.16 -26.32
CA ASP A 153 -3.98 -11.59 -25.55
C ASP A 153 -4.39 -10.32 -24.78
N SER A 154 -5.16 -9.42 -25.41
CA SER A 154 -5.64 -8.20 -24.75
C SER A 154 -6.60 -8.51 -23.61
N TYR A 155 -7.53 -9.45 -23.83
CA TYR A 155 -8.46 -9.88 -22.79
C TYR A 155 -7.75 -10.52 -21.60
N LEU A 156 -6.78 -11.39 -21.87
CA LEU A 156 -6.00 -12.05 -20.84
C LEU A 156 -5.23 -11.02 -20.03
N ASN A 157 -4.44 -10.15 -20.67
CA ASN A 157 -3.69 -9.10 -19.98
C ASN A 157 -4.59 -8.21 -19.12
N PHE A 158 -5.77 -7.87 -19.63
CA PHE A 158 -6.79 -7.14 -18.91
C PHE A 158 -7.27 -7.88 -17.66
N ILE A 159 -7.73 -9.13 -17.77
CA ILE A 159 -8.19 -9.89 -16.59
C ILE A 159 -7.08 -10.02 -15.56
N LEU A 160 -5.86 -10.26 -16.00
CA LEU A 160 -4.73 -10.51 -15.12
C LEU A 160 -4.28 -9.25 -14.41
N ALA A 161 -4.24 -8.11 -15.11
CA ALA A 161 -4.00 -6.83 -14.47
C ALA A 161 -5.01 -6.57 -13.35
N TYR A 162 -6.30 -6.90 -13.58
CA TYR A 162 -7.35 -6.69 -12.60
C TYR A 162 -7.29 -7.71 -11.45
N THR A 163 -7.28 -9.01 -11.75
CA THR A 163 -7.32 -10.08 -10.73
C THR A 163 -6.00 -10.22 -9.98
N ALA A 164 -4.86 -10.30 -10.69
CA ALA A 164 -3.55 -10.42 -10.05
C ALA A 164 -3.13 -9.09 -9.39
N GLY A 165 -3.38 -7.95 -10.05
CA GLY A 165 -3.10 -6.64 -9.48
C GLY A 165 -3.85 -6.42 -8.16
N LEU A 166 -5.19 -6.61 -8.15
CA LEU A 166 -5.98 -6.49 -6.93
C LEU A 166 -5.63 -7.56 -5.90
N GLY A 167 -5.36 -8.81 -6.32
CA GLY A 167 -4.91 -9.87 -5.42
C GLY A 167 -3.62 -9.52 -4.67
N ILE A 168 -2.64 -8.92 -5.36
CA ILE A 168 -1.39 -8.45 -4.75
C ILE A 168 -1.65 -7.22 -3.87
N LEU A 169 -2.47 -6.26 -4.32
CA LEU A 169 -2.82 -5.07 -3.55
C LEU A 169 -3.57 -5.42 -2.25
N PHE A 170 -4.34 -6.51 -2.24
CA PHE A 170 -4.99 -6.98 -1.03
C PHE A 170 -4.01 -7.58 -0.01
N GLN A 171 -2.75 -7.82 -0.37
CA GLN A 171 -1.71 -8.20 0.59
C GLN A 171 -1.15 -7.00 1.37
N LEU A 172 -1.43 -5.76 0.95
CA LEU A 172 -0.94 -4.53 1.59
C LEU A 172 -1.18 -4.49 3.12
N PRO A 173 -2.34 -4.89 3.68
CA PRO A 173 -2.56 -4.88 5.13
C PRO A 173 -1.56 -5.78 5.87
N LEU A 174 -1.24 -6.94 5.31
CA LEU A 174 -0.28 -7.87 5.89
C LEU A 174 1.14 -7.34 5.75
N VAL A 175 1.50 -6.80 4.60
CA VAL A 175 2.83 -6.18 4.40
C VAL A 175 3.05 -5.05 5.40
N LEU A 176 2.05 -4.21 5.66
CA LEU A 176 2.15 -3.13 6.63
C LEU A 176 2.35 -3.64 8.07
N LEU A 177 1.68 -4.74 8.44
CA LEU A 177 1.91 -5.42 9.72
C LEU A 177 3.33 -6.00 9.83
N LEU A 178 3.83 -6.63 8.77
CA LEU A 178 5.20 -7.15 8.72
C LEU A 178 6.22 -6.03 8.90
N ILE A 179 6.03 -4.90 8.22
CA ILE A 179 6.89 -3.72 8.37
C ILE A 179 6.79 -3.19 9.80
N HIS A 180 5.60 -3.07 10.38
CA HIS A 180 5.44 -2.60 11.76
C HIS A 180 6.16 -3.50 12.78
N TRP A 181 6.21 -4.81 12.55
CA TRP A 181 6.94 -5.73 13.41
C TRP A 181 8.45 -5.69 13.21
N ALA A 182 8.93 -5.46 11.98
CA ALA A 182 10.35 -5.25 11.69
C ALA A 182 10.85 -3.90 12.24
N HIS A 183 10.06 -2.85 12.02
CA HIS A 183 10.32 -1.49 12.41
C HIS A 183 9.03 -0.84 12.94
N PRO A 184 8.94 -0.53 14.25
CA PRO A 184 7.72 0.00 14.85
C PRO A 184 7.20 1.28 14.20
N LEU A 185 6.19 1.12 13.34
CA LEU A 185 5.49 2.24 12.72
C LEU A 185 4.63 3.00 13.74
N LYS A 186 4.70 4.34 13.72
CA LYS A 186 3.86 5.22 14.54
C LYS A 186 2.48 5.39 13.88
N PRO A 187 1.36 5.05 14.55
CA PRO A 187 0.01 5.19 13.99
C PRO A 187 -0.30 6.61 13.46
N SER A 188 0.12 7.65 14.18
CA SER A 188 -0.07 9.04 13.75
C SER A 188 0.66 9.40 12.46
N GLY A 189 1.75 8.70 12.12
CA GLY A 189 2.44 8.84 10.84
C GLY A 189 1.65 8.21 9.69
N LEU A 190 1.02 7.05 9.93
CA LEU A 190 0.24 6.32 8.93
C LEU A 190 -1.02 7.11 8.52
N PHE A 191 -1.73 7.72 9.47
CA PHE A 191 -2.87 8.58 9.14
C PHE A 191 -2.45 9.85 8.37
N LYS A 192 -1.29 10.44 8.67
CA LYS A 192 -0.76 11.56 7.88
C LYS A 192 -0.38 11.14 6.46
N PHE A 193 0.04 9.88 6.28
CA PHE A 193 0.43 9.35 4.98
C PHE A 193 -0.76 8.96 4.10
N GLU A 194 -1.98 8.91 4.65
CA GLU A 194 -3.21 8.50 3.95
C GLU A 194 -3.46 9.31 2.67
N ARG A 195 -3.24 10.63 2.69
CA ARG A 195 -3.39 11.49 1.50
C ARG A 195 -2.48 11.06 0.34
N TYR A 196 -1.29 10.55 0.63
CA TYR A 196 -0.37 10.05 -0.39
C TYR A 196 -0.82 8.68 -0.88
N MET A 197 -1.38 7.84 0.00
CA MET A 197 -1.94 6.55 -0.41
C MET A 197 -3.17 6.69 -1.29
N ILE A 198 -4.01 7.70 -1.07
CA ILE A 198 -5.12 8.02 -1.98
C ILE A 198 -4.57 8.35 -3.36
N LEU A 199 -3.56 9.22 -3.46
CA LEU A 199 -2.93 9.56 -4.73
C LEU A 199 -2.31 8.32 -5.41
N VAL A 200 -1.55 7.52 -4.66
CA VAL A 200 -0.95 6.27 -5.17
C VAL A 200 -2.00 5.26 -5.60
N ALA A 201 -3.15 5.18 -4.92
CA ALA A 201 -4.25 4.30 -5.30
C ALA A 201 -4.87 4.71 -6.63
N PHE A 202 -5.08 6.01 -6.87
CA PHE A 202 -5.57 6.51 -8.16
C PHE A 202 -4.53 6.34 -9.28
N VAL A 203 -3.25 6.58 -9.01
CA VAL A 203 -2.17 6.34 -9.98
C VAL A 203 -2.07 4.85 -10.31
N GLY A 204 -2.11 3.98 -9.30
CA GLY A 204 -2.09 2.52 -9.48
C GLY A 204 -3.33 2.02 -10.24
N ALA A 205 -4.51 2.56 -9.93
CA ALA A 205 -5.74 2.28 -10.67
C ALA A 205 -5.57 2.68 -12.13
N ALA A 206 -5.08 3.89 -12.42
CA ALA A 206 -4.83 4.37 -13.78
C ALA A 206 -3.80 3.53 -14.56
N MET A 207 -2.84 2.89 -13.88
CA MET A 207 -1.91 1.95 -14.53
C MET A 207 -2.54 0.59 -14.84
N ILE A 208 -3.51 0.14 -14.04
CA ILE A 208 -4.21 -1.14 -14.22
C ILE A 208 -5.36 -0.99 -15.22
N THR A 209 -6.11 0.11 -15.15
CA THR A 209 -7.21 0.39 -16.07
C THR A 209 -6.65 0.85 -17.42
N PRO A 210 -6.88 0.11 -18.52
CA PRO A 210 -6.52 0.61 -19.85
C PRO A 210 -7.38 1.81 -20.27
N THR A 211 -8.51 2.03 -19.60
CA THR A 211 -9.41 3.16 -19.84
C THR A 211 -9.18 4.29 -18.82
N PRO A 212 -8.98 5.53 -19.28
CA PRO A 212 -8.82 6.68 -18.40
C PRO A 212 -10.18 7.22 -17.93
N ASP A 213 -11.05 6.36 -17.38
CA ASP A 213 -12.39 6.74 -16.93
C ASP A 213 -12.51 6.79 -15.40
N VAL A 214 -13.15 7.85 -14.88
CA VAL A 214 -13.20 8.14 -13.44
C VAL A 214 -13.96 7.06 -12.66
N MET A 215 -15.00 6.48 -13.25
CA MET A 215 -15.84 5.49 -12.58
C MET A 215 -15.07 4.19 -12.33
N ASN A 216 -14.48 3.60 -13.37
CA ASN A 216 -13.73 2.37 -13.28
C ASN A 216 -12.42 2.55 -12.49
N GLN A 217 -11.76 3.70 -12.64
CA GLN A 217 -10.62 4.05 -11.77
C GLN A 217 -11.01 4.09 -10.30
N THR A 218 -12.19 4.63 -9.96
CA THR A 218 -12.66 4.67 -8.57
C THR A 218 -13.01 3.28 -8.04
N ILE A 219 -13.59 2.40 -8.87
CA ILE A 219 -13.88 1.00 -8.52
C ILE A 219 -12.61 0.25 -8.10
N ILE A 220 -11.47 0.55 -8.71
CA ILE A 220 -10.17 -0.05 -8.39
C ILE A 220 -9.46 0.69 -7.26
N ALA A 221 -9.49 2.03 -7.23
CA ALA A 221 -8.80 2.82 -6.22
C ALA A 221 -9.42 2.64 -4.82
N LEU A 222 -10.75 2.58 -4.73
CA LEU A 222 -11.48 2.44 -3.47
C LEU A 222 -11.04 1.23 -2.63
N PRO A 223 -11.01 -0.01 -3.15
CA PRO A 223 -10.57 -1.17 -2.37
C PRO A 223 -9.10 -1.06 -1.96
N ILE A 224 -8.23 -0.42 -2.74
CA ILE A 224 -6.83 -0.18 -2.34
C ILE A 224 -6.77 0.72 -1.10
N ILE A 225 -7.54 1.81 -1.09
CA ILE A 225 -7.62 2.75 0.04
C ILE A 225 -8.19 2.04 1.27
N ILE A 226 -9.26 1.26 1.11
CA ILE A 226 -9.87 0.48 2.20
C ILE A 226 -8.85 -0.54 2.76
N MET A 227 -8.13 -1.26 1.89
CA MET A 227 -7.10 -2.21 2.33
C MET A 227 -5.98 -1.49 3.08
N TYR A 228 -5.51 -0.34 2.61
CA TYR A 228 -4.54 0.46 3.35
C TYR A 228 -5.07 0.79 4.75
N GLN A 229 -6.31 1.27 4.86
CA GLN A 229 -6.92 1.63 6.13
C GLN A 229 -7.08 0.43 7.07
N MET A 230 -7.46 -0.73 6.55
CA MET A 230 -7.49 -1.99 7.30
C MET A 230 -6.09 -2.34 7.84
N GLY A 231 -5.04 -2.13 7.05
CA GLY A 231 -3.65 -2.26 7.49
C GLY A 231 -3.33 -1.32 8.65
N VAL A 232 -3.68 -0.03 8.54
CA VAL A 232 -3.46 0.97 9.60
C VAL A 232 -4.17 0.55 10.89
N VAL A 233 -5.43 0.12 10.79
CA VAL A 233 -6.21 -0.38 11.93
C VAL A 233 -5.54 -1.61 12.56
N ALA A 234 -5.06 -2.55 11.76
CA ALA A 234 -4.36 -3.73 12.26
C ALA A 234 -3.07 -3.36 13.03
N VAL A 235 -2.31 -2.37 12.54
CA VAL A 235 -1.15 -1.80 13.24
C VAL A 235 -1.57 -1.14 14.56
N CYS A 236 -2.63 -0.33 14.58
CA CYS A 236 -3.16 0.28 15.79
C CYS A 236 -3.54 -0.76 16.86
N ILE A 237 -4.20 -1.84 16.45
CA ILE A 237 -4.56 -2.96 17.34
C ILE A 237 -3.29 -3.64 17.90
N SER A 238 -2.27 -3.85 17.07
CA SER A 238 -0.99 -4.41 17.49
C SER A 238 -0.32 -3.55 18.57
N VAL A 239 -0.24 -2.23 18.36
CA VAL A 239 0.32 -1.28 19.34
C VAL A 239 -0.48 -1.27 20.64
N PHE A 240 -1.81 -1.26 20.55
CA PHE A 240 -2.68 -1.23 21.72
C PHE A 240 -2.57 -2.52 22.56
N ARG A 241 -2.47 -3.69 21.90
CA ARG A 241 -2.22 -4.97 22.55
C ARG A 241 -0.87 -5.00 23.25
N ALA A 242 0.18 -4.40 22.66
CA ALA A 242 1.49 -4.30 23.29
C ALA A 242 1.46 -3.44 24.56
N LYS A 243 0.81 -2.26 24.52
CA LYS A 243 0.65 -1.39 25.70
C LYS A 243 -0.12 -2.07 26.84
N ARG A 244 -1.19 -2.80 26.52
CA ARG A 244 -1.98 -3.54 27.54
C ARG A 244 -1.18 -4.63 28.24
N ARG A 245 -0.23 -5.27 27.55
CA ARG A 245 0.64 -6.29 28.14
C ARG A 245 1.78 -5.70 28.98
N ALA A 246 2.20 -4.48 28.65
CA ALA A 246 3.25 -3.76 29.37
C ALA A 246 2.73 -3.03 30.63
N LEU A 247 1.43 -2.73 30.72
CA LEU A 247 0.86 -2.23 31.97
C LEU A 247 0.97 -3.36 33.02
N PRO A 248 1.56 -3.11 34.20
CA PRO A 248 1.50 -4.07 35.29
C PRO A 248 0.03 -4.39 35.56
N PRO A 249 -0.31 -5.65 35.90
CA PRO A 249 -1.67 -6.01 36.28
C PRO A 249 -2.10 -4.99 37.33
N LYS A 250 -3.13 -4.20 37.00
CA LYS A 250 -3.65 -3.11 37.85
C LYS A 250 -3.63 -3.64 39.27
N LEU A 251 -2.88 -2.96 40.18
CA LEU A 251 -2.78 -3.24 41.62
C LEU A 251 -3.97 -4.09 42.04
N SER A 252 -3.68 -5.32 42.48
CA SER A 252 -4.66 -6.36 42.71
C SER A 252 -5.89 -5.75 43.38
N ARG A 253 -7.10 -6.23 43.07
CA ARG A 253 -8.31 -5.73 43.76
C ARG A 253 -8.14 -5.71 45.29
N ALA A 254 -7.24 -6.55 45.83
CA ALA A 254 -6.78 -6.52 47.22
C ALA A 254 -5.97 -5.26 47.59
N GLU A 255 -4.96 -4.84 46.82
CA GLU A 255 -4.18 -3.60 47.05
C GLU A 255 -5.03 -2.34 46.91
N ARG A 256 -5.99 -2.30 45.97
CA ARG A 256 -6.97 -1.21 45.86
C ARG A 256 -7.93 -1.16 47.04
N LYS A 257 -8.33 -2.32 47.57
CA LYS A 257 -9.13 -2.40 48.82
C LYS A 257 -8.28 -2.01 50.02
N ALA A 258 -7.01 -2.40 50.06
CA ALA A 258 -6.07 -2.07 51.14
C ALA A 258 -5.79 -0.56 51.20
N GLN A 259 -5.56 0.09 50.05
CA GLN A 259 -5.41 1.54 49.97
C GLN A 259 -6.69 2.29 50.36
N LYS A 260 -7.86 1.85 49.89
CA LYS A 260 -9.13 2.47 50.30
C LYS A 260 -9.42 2.28 51.79
N LYS A 261 -9.04 1.14 52.37
CA LYS A 261 -9.19 0.86 53.81
C LYS A 261 -8.18 1.66 54.65
N ALA A 262 -6.96 1.86 54.13
CA ALA A 262 -5.95 2.74 54.73
C ALA A 262 -6.36 4.21 54.68
N GLU A 263 -6.92 4.68 53.56
CA GLU A 263 -7.47 6.04 53.44
C GLU A 263 -8.72 6.24 54.32
N GLN A 264 -9.61 5.25 54.44
CA GLN A 264 -10.75 5.32 55.35
C GLN A 264 -10.32 5.32 56.83
N GLY A 265 -9.28 4.56 57.18
CA GLY A 265 -8.68 4.56 58.51
C GLY A 265 -7.99 5.89 58.84
N ALA A 266 -7.28 6.49 57.88
CA ALA A 266 -6.66 7.80 58.04
C ALA A 266 -7.68 8.94 58.18
N ARG A 267 -8.87 8.82 57.58
CA ARG A 267 -9.99 9.77 57.76
C ARG A 267 -10.68 9.65 59.13
N HIS A 268 -10.58 8.49 59.79
CA HIS A 268 -11.14 8.27 61.14
C HIS A 268 -10.14 8.57 62.27
N ALA A 269 -8.86 8.77 61.96
CA ALA A 269 -7.90 9.28 62.93
C ALA A 269 -8.23 10.75 63.22
N ARG A 270 -8.66 11.03 64.45
CA ARG A 270 -8.93 12.40 64.95
C ARG A 270 -7.74 13.31 64.63
N PRO A 271 -7.98 14.60 64.28
CA PRO A 271 -6.90 15.55 64.17
C PRO A 271 -6.22 15.64 65.54
N VAL A 272 -4.92 15.37 65.58
CA VAL A 272 -4.08 15.60 66.75
C VAL A 272 -4.17 17.10 67.05
N VAL A 273 -4.83 17.44 68.16
CA VAL A 273 -4.82 18.80 68.71
C VAL A 273 -3.36 19.16 68.97
N ARG A 274 -2.81 20.12 68.22
CA ARG A 274 -1.50 20.68 68.55
C ARG A 274 -1.63 21.34 69.93
N PRO A 275 -0.76 21.05 70.90
CA PRO A 275 -0.74 21.82 72.13
C PRO A 275 -0.44 23.29 71.80
N GLU A 276 -1.22 24.21 72.36
CA GLU A 276 -0.95 25.64 72.29
C GLU A 276 0.45 25.91 72.84
N LEU A 277 1.28 26.56 72.03
CA LEU A 277 2.61 26.99 72.42
C LEU A 277 2.45 28.13 73.47
N PRO A 278 3.08 28.07 74.65
CA PRO A 278 2.98 29.16 75.62
C PRO A 278 3.57 30.45 75.03
N ALA A 279 2.88 31.56 75.26
CA ALA A 279 3.27 32.87 74.76
C ALA A 279 4.64 33.30 75.33
N ILE A 280 5.61 33.51 74.44
CA ILE A 280 6.94 34.04 74.79
C ILE A 280 6.80 35.55 75.10
N PRO A 281 7.27 36.06 76.25
CA PRO A 281 7.24 37.50 76.54
C PRO A 281 8.07 38.30 75.54
N ARG A 282 7.47 39.32 74.91
CA ARG A 282 8.07 40.18 73.86
C ARG A 282 9.22 41.10 74.32
N ALA A 283 9.72 40.97 75.54
CA ALA A 283 10.67 41.92 76.12
C ALA A 283 12.15 41.68 75.78
N SER A 284 12.52 40.60 75.08
CA SER A 284 13.93 40.25 74.83
C SER A 284 14.45 40.56 73.41
N LEU A 285 13.69 41.25 72.56
CA LEU A 285 14.10 41.56 71.17
C LEU A 285 14.60 43.01 70.98
N ALA A 286 14.80 43.78 72.04
CA ALA A 286 15.14 45.20 71.94
C ALA A 286 16.64 45.49 71.74
N ASN A 287 17.54 44.53 71.93
CA ASN A 287 18.98 44.75 71.81
C ASN A 287 19.64 43.56 71.12
N GLU A 288 19.49 43.42 69.80
CA GLU A 288 20.58 42.92 68.94
C GLU A 288 20.45 43.60 67.57
N SER A 289 21.45 44.41 67.25
CA SER A 289 21.63 45.01 65.93
C SER A 289 21.73 43.90 64.89
N MET A 290 20.83 43.90 63.89
CA MET A 290 20.98 43.04 62.71
C MET A 290 22.36 43.28 62.08
N PRO A 291 23.21 42.25 61.89
CA PRO A 291 24.32 42.39 60.96
C PRO A 291 23.74 42.54 59.54
N THR A 292 24.27 43.51 58.80
CA THR A 292 23.92 43.79 57.40
C THR A 292 23.94 42.52 56.56
N PRO A 293 22.99 42.34 55.61
CA PRO A 293 22.99 41.17 54.75
C PRO A 293 24.26 41.18 53.88
N VAL A 294 25.16 40.23 54.14
CA VAL A 294 26.33 39.98 53.30
C VAL A 294 25.83 39.59 51.91
N ARG A 295 26.07 40.46 50.93
CA ARG A 295 25.78 40.17 49.52
C ARG A 295 26.75 39.11 49.03
N VAL A 296 26.31 37.85 48.99
CA VAL A 296 27.09 36.74 48.45
C VAL A 296 27.29 36.98 46.95
N GLN A 297 28.49 37.39 46.57
CA GLN A 297 28.92 37.51 45.18
C GLN A 297 29.17 36.10 44.64
N PRO A 298 28.58 35.68 43.50
CA PRO A 298 28.79 34.34 42.98
C PRO A 298 30.26 34.20 42.56
N SER A 299 31.00 33.36 43.27
CA SER A 299 32.38 33.01 42.93
C SER A 299 32.38 32.19 41.63
N ARG A 300 33.13 32.67 40.63
CA ARG A 300 33.36 31.93 39.38
C ARG A 300 34.07 30.60 39.71
N PRO A 301 33.72 29.48 39.06
CA PRO A 301 34.43 28.23 39.25
C PRO A 301 35.90 28.38 38.84
N ARG A 302 36.82 28.05 39.75
CA ARG A 302 38.27 27.96 39.47
C ARG A 302 38.51 26.83 38.47
N TYR A 303 39.05 27.19 37.31
CA TYR A 303 39.58 26.24 36.34
C TYR A 303 40.82 25.54 36.92
N ARG A 304 40.76 24.21 37.12
CA ARG A 304 41.93 23.37 37.41
C ARG A 304 42.62 22.99 36.09
N PRO A 305 43.88 23.36 35.84
CA PRO A 305 44.56 23.07 34.57
C PRO A 305 45.08 21.62 34.43
N ASP A 306 44.87 20.74 35.39
CA ASP A 306 45.69 19.55 35.60
C ASP A 306 45.04 18.19 35.27
N ILE A 307 43.94 18.15 34.51
CA ILE A 307 43.41 16.88 33.98
C ILE A 307 43.07 17.00 32.49
N VAL A 308 44.10 16.96 31.65
CA VAL A 308 43.97 16.67 30.22
C VAL A 308 44.97 15.57 29.86
N ALA A 309 44.48 14.36 29.61
CA ALA A 309 45.28 13.31 28.99
C ALA A 309 45.61 13.72 27.54
N PRO A 310 46.84 13.47 27.04
CA PRO A 310 47.24 13.94 25.73
C PRO A 310 46.49 13.20 24.62
N ILE A 311 45.70 13.94 23.84
CA ILE A 311 45.14 13.45 22.58
C ILE A 311 46.27 13.37 21.57
N LYS A 312 46.61 12.15 21.15
CA LYS A 312 47.62 11.88 20.14
C LYS A 312 47.02 12.08 18.75
N ASN A 313 47.62 13.00 18.01
CA ASN A 313 47.55 13.28 16.57
C ASN A 313 46.45 14.21 16.01
N PRO A 314 46.83 15.35 15.36
CA PRO A 314 45.92 16.36 14.82
C PRO A 314 45.79 16.23 13.29
N LYS A 315 44.57 16.10 12.76
CA LYS A 315 44.21 16.53 11.39
C LYS A 315 42.70 16.38 11.15
N LYS A 316 42.13 17.42 10.53
CA LYS A 316 40.72 17.62 10.08
C LYS A 316 39.72 18.10 11.13
N VAL A 317 39.70 19.43 11.31
CA VAL A 317 38.52 20.20 11.72
C VAL A 317 37.98 20.87 10.46
N VAL A 318 36.69 20.66 10.15
CA VAL A 318 35.96 21.37 9.09
C VAL A 318 35.39 22.66 9.71
N PRO A 319 35.58 23.85 9.13
CA PRO A 319 35.06 25.09 9.69
C PRO A 319 33.55 25.22 9.45
N VAL A 320 32.83 25.57 10.51
CA VAL A 320 31.42 25.98 10.49
C VAL A 320 31.37 27.43 9.99
N MET A 321 30.70 27.67 8.85
CA MET A 321 30.61 28.96 8.19
C MET A 321 29.32 29.68 8.59
N ALA A 322 29.45 30.89 9.15
CA ALA A 322 28.36 31.84 9.40
C ALA A 322 28.11 32.70 8.15
N PRO A 323 26.90 33.27 7.96
CA PRO A 323 26.47 33.86 6.68
C PRO A 323 27.03 35.27 6.47
N THR A 324 27.49 35.57 5.26
CA THR A 324 27.96 36.90 4.83
C THR A 324 27.00 37.54 3.82
N PRO A 325 26.94 38.88 3.76
CA PRO A 325 25.92 39.65 3.04
C PRO A 325 26.20 39.73 1.53
N ILE A 326 25.13 39.95 0.76
CA ILE A 326 25.13 40.03 -0.70
C ILE A 326 25.39 41.50 -1.10
N THR A 327 26.50 41.75 -1.78
CA THR A 327 26.79 43.02 -2.48
C THR A 327 26.98 42.75 -3.97
N VAL A 328 26.31 43.58 -4.77
CA VAL A 328 26.23 43.59 -6.23
C VAL A 328 27.46 44.26 -6.83
N GLU A 329 28.07 43.70 -7.88
CA GLU A 329 28.76 44.50 -8.90
C GLU A 329 28.76 43.85 -10.30
N LYS A 330 28.80 44.73 -11.31
CA LYS A 330 28.41 44.60 -12.71
C LYS A 330 29.55 44.15 -13.65
N HIS A 331 29.12 43.77 -14.86
CA HIS A 331 29.80 43.81 -16.18
C HIS A 331 30.69 42.64 -16.59
N ALA A 332 30.26 41.84 -17.59
CA ALA A 332 30.51 42.07 -19.03
C ALA A 332 29.93 40.94 -19.90
N LEU A 333 29.21 41.29 -20.97
CA LEU A 333 28.81 40.44 -22.11
C LEU A 333 30.00 40.33 -23.10
N PRO A 334 30.15 39.25 -23.91
CA PRO A 334 29.41 39.17 -25.18
C PRO A 334 29.01 37.77 -25.71
N GLN A 335 27.85 37.77 -26.40
CA GLN A 335 27.51 37.08 -27.65
C GLN A 335 27.54 35.53 -27.73
N LEU A 336 26.35 34.94 -27.88
CA LEU A 336 26.08 33.96 -28.94
C LEU A 336 24.62 34.14 -29.42
N SER A 337 24.49 34.99 -30.41
CA SER A 337 23.33 35.30 -31.20
C SER A 337 23.25 34.32 -32.38
N GLN A 338 22.68 33.12 -32.23
CA GLN A 338 22.36 32.29 -33.41
C GLN A 338 21.42 31.09 -33.16
N THR A 339 20.25 31.24 -32.52
CA THR A 339 19.17 30.23 -32.67
C THR A 339 17.77 30.73 -32.28
N ARG A 340 17.40 31.95 -32.68
CA ARG A 340 15.99 32.39 -32.68
C ARG A 340 15.73 33.24 -33.93
N LYS A 341 15.66 32.58 -35.08
CA LYS A 341 15.16 33.22 -36.32
C LYS A 341 14.45 32.23 -37.25
N SER A 342 13.81 31.22 -36.68
CA SER A 342 13.11 30.17 -37.43
C SER A 342 11.72 29.81 -36.87
N MET A 343 11.13 30.61 -35.98
CA MET A 343 9.76 30.35 -35.47
C MET A 343 8.83 31.58 -35.47
N ASP A 344 9.18 32.67 -36.17
CA ASP A 344 8.28 33.81 -36.40
C ASP A 344 7.84 33.94 -37.88
N ILE A 345 8.12 32.93 -38.71
CA ILE A 345 7.61 32.81 -40.09
C ILE A 345 6.82 31.51 -40.20
N MET A 346 5.78 31.36 -39.39
CA MET A 346 4.71 30.36 -39.65
C MET A 346 3.40 30.64 -38.90
N ILE A 347 3.17 31.88 -38.46
CA ILE A 347 1.88 32.32 -37.90
C ILE A 347 1.50 33.66 -38.55
N ALA A 348 1.44 33.69 -39.89
CA ALA A 348 1.01 34.87 -40.65
C ALA A 348 0.63 34.50 -42.10
N ALA A 349 -0.24 33.51 -42.32
CA ALA A 349 -0.93 33.33 -43.60
C ALA A 349 -2.06 32.31 -43.46
N ALA A 350 -3.31 32.79 -43.31
CA ALA A 350 -4.55 32.18 -43.84
C ALA A 350 -5.78 32.67 -43.05
N VAL A 351 -6.13 33.96 -43.19
CA VAL A 351 -7.50 34.43 -42.96
C VAL A 351 -7.84 35.41 -44.08
N PRO A 352 -8.65 35.03 -45.07
CA PRO A 352 -9.39 36.00 -45.86
C PRO A 352 -10.75 36.24 -45.22
N SER A 353 -10.93 37.48 -44.79
CA SER A 353 -12.20 38.11 -44.43
C SER A 353 -13.16 38.12 -45.62
N GLY A 354 -14.42 37.75 -45.40
CA GLY A 354 -15.46 37.87 -46.42
C GLY A 354 -16.81 37.30 -45.99
N VAL A 355 -17.52 37.96 -45.08
CA VAL A 355 -18.95 37.69 -44.83
C VAL A 355 -19.71 39.01 -44.94
N GLN A 356 -20.38 39.20 -46.08
CA GLN A 356 -21.50 40.12 -46.20
C GLN A 356 -22.76 39.50 -45.61
N ARG A 357 -23.59 40.37 -45.03
CA ARG A 357 -24.93 40.13 -44.50
C ARG A 357 -25.88 39.63 -45.59
N GLY A 358 -26.85 38.77 -45.22
CA GLY A 358 -28.13 38.74 -45.92
C GLY A 358 -28.88 37.41 -45.90
N ALA A 359 -30.12 37.49 -45.42
CA ALA A 359 -31.29 36.69 -45.81
C ALA A 359 -31.47 35.25 -45.25
N ILE A 360 -32.42 35.16 -44.30
CA ILE A 360 -33.31 34.02 -44.04
C ILE A 360 -34.27 33.89 -45.26
N PRO A 361 -34.56 32.68 -45.77
CA PRO A 361 -35.82 32.02 -45.41
C PRO A 361 -35.72 30.50 -45.19
N ARG A 362 -36.39 30.02 -44.14
CA ARG A 362 -36.85 28.63 -43.98
C ARG A 362 -38.19 28.48 -44.69
N THR A 363 -38.33 27.53 -45.61
CA THR A 363 -39.63 26.90 -45.95
C THR A 363 -39.44 25.46 -46.47
N SER A 364 -39.98 24.51 -45.71
CA SER A 364 -40.73 23.31 -46.13
C SER A 364 -40.20 22.34 -47.21
N ARG A 365 -39.83 21.11 -46.81
CA ARG A 365 -40.60 19.84 -46.99
C ARG A 365 -39.70 18.59 -46.73
N PRO A 366 -40.25 17.48 -46.22
CA PRO A 366 -39.50 16.25 -45.97
C PRO A 366 -39.50 15.33 -47.21
N VAL A 367 -38.35 14.74 -47.53
CA VAL A 367 -38.23 13.70 -48.56
C VAL A 367 -38.08 12.34 -47.88
N GLN A 368 -39.04 11.47 -48.17
CA GLN A 368 -39.08 10.05 -47.80
C GLN A 368 -37.89 9.30 -48.43
N HIS A 369 -37.13 8.56 -47.63
CA HIS A 369 -36.28 7.49 -48.15
C HIS A 369 -36.81 6.13 -47.70
N ARG A 370 -37.20 5.34 -48.69
CA ARG A 370 -37.71 3.98 -48.61
C ARG A 370 -36.63 3.02 -48.09
N THR A 371 -37.03 2.21 -47.11
CA THR A 371 -36.37 0.99 -46.65
C THR A 371 -36.47 -0.10 -47.73
N PRO A 372 -35.40 -0.85 -48.06
CA PRO A 372 -35.54 -2.10 -48.81
C PRO A 372 -35.83 -3.27 -47.87
N VAL A 373 -36.89 -4.00 -48.22
CA VAL A 373 -37.38 -5.23 -47.57
C VAL A 373 -36.42 -6.37 -47.86
N LEU A 374 -35.89 -7.01 -46.81
CA LEU A 374 -35.14 -8.27 -46.88
C LEU A 374 -36.13 -9.45 -46.90
N GLN A 375 -36.08 -10.22 -47.98
CA GLN A 375 -36.98 -11.31 -48.30
C GLN A 375 -36.53 -12.61 -47.62
N VAL A 376 -37.43 -13.20 -46.84
CA VAL A 376 -37.28 -14.51 -46.17
C VAL A 376 -37.49 -15.62 -47.22
N PRO A 377 -36.63 -16.66 -47.30
CA PRO A 377 -36.94 -17.83 -48.11
C PRO A 377 -37.84 -18.80 -47.36
N GLN A 378 -38.90 -19.21 -48.05
CA GLN A 378 -39.92 -20.13 -47.60
C GLN A 378 -39.42 -21.58 -47.49
N ARG A 379 -39.95 -22.19 -46.44
CA ARG A 379 -39.97 -23.60 -46.03
C ARG A 379 -40.52 -24.50 -47.16
N GLN A 380 -39.79 -25.54 -47.54
CA GLN A 380 -40.39 -26.72 -48.18
C GLN A 380 -40.40 -27.90 -47.21
N ARG A 381 -41.59 -28.49 -47.06
CA ARG A 381 -41.88 -29.75 -46.36
C ARG A 381 -42.04 -30.86 -47.40
N GLY A 382 -41.66 -32.07 -46.98
CA GLY A 382 -41.97 -33.36 -47.61
C GLY A 382 -40.69 -34.13 -47.94
N VAL A 383 -40.50 -35.42 -47.66
CA VAL A 383 -41.42 -36.55 -47.40
C VAL A 383 -40.56 -37.72 -46.84
N ILE A 384 -40.99 -38.32 -45.73
CA ILE A 384 -41.00 -39.76 -45.33
C ILE A 384 -39.79 -40.69 -45.59
N SER A 385 -39.19 -41.23 -44.52
CA SER A 385 -38.87 -42.66 -44.22
C SER A 385 -37.96 -42.70 -42.96
N SER A 386 -38.43 -43.11 -41.78
CA SER A 386 -38.38 -44.47 -41.21
C SER A 386 -37.12 -45.25 -41.57
N VAL A 387 -36.20 -45.43 -40.60
CA VAL A 387 -35.51 -46.70 -40.25
C VAL A 387 -34.82 -46.52 -38.87
N ASP A 388 -34.99 -47.54 -38.03
CA ASP A 388 -34.42 -47.78 -36.70
C ASP A 388 -32.89 -48.00 -36.66
N GLY A 389 -32.30 -47.91 -35.45
CA GLY A 389 -30.98 -48.49 -35.10
C GLY A 389 -30.03 -47.49 -34.46
N ILE A 390 -29.86 -47.44 -33.12
CA ILE A 390 -29.02 -48.30 -32.27
C ILE A 390 -27.57 -48.45 -32.78
N SER A 391 -26.64 -47.78 -32.08
CA SER A 391 -25.26 -48.20 -31.69
C SER A 391 -24.58 -46.98 -31.05
N VAL A 392 -24.39 -46.90 -29.73
CA VAL A 392 -23.23 -47.45 -28.99
C VAL A 392 -21.92 -47.26 -29.77
N ILE A 393 -21.14 -46.24 -29.39
CA ILE A 393 -19.83 -46.32 -28.69
C ILE A 393 -19.57 -44.96 -28.06
#